data_AF-A0AAW4GAM7-F1
#
_entry.id   AF-A0AAW4GAM7-F1
#
_cell.length_a   1.000
_cell.length_b   1.000
_cell.length_c   1.000
_cell.angle_alpha   90.00
_cell.angle_beta   90.00
_cell.angle_gamma   90.00
#
_symmetry.space_group_name_H-M   'P 1'
#
loop_
_entity.id
_entity.type
_entity.pdbx_description
1 polymer ?
#
loop_
_entity_poly.entity_id
_entity_poly.type
_entity_poly.pdbx_seq_one_letter_code
_entity_poly.pdbx_strand_id
1 'polypeptide(L)'
;MAVVEAEVVGGVGHIVLNRPEALNSLNEAMIHGIRAALDAWRDDDTVGSVLVTSSSRRAFCAGGDIKAIRQAVIDGDRDAGPRYFSAEYDLDEIIATYPKPYVAVIE
;
A
#
# COMPACT_ATOMS: atom_id res chain seq x y z
N MET A 1 7.98 5.03 13.06
CA MET A 1 8.32 3.85 12.24
C MET A 1 7.50 3.95 10.96
N ALA A 2 8.04 3.53 9.81
CA ALA A 2 7.32 3.62 8.55
C ALA A 2 6.18 2.59 8.51
N VAL A 3 5.02 2.97 7.98
CA VAL A 3 3.84 2.07 7.84
C VAL A 3 3.94 1.13 6.64
N VAL A 4 4.93 1.38 5.79
CA VAL A 4 5.35 0.56 4.64
C VAL A 4 6.86 0.55 4.65
N GLU A 5 7.45 -0.64 4.51
CA GLU A 5 8.88 -0.82 4.28
C GLU A 5 9.09 -1.32 2.85
N ALA A 6 10.12 -0.83 2.18
CA ALA A 6 10.41 -1.19 0.79
C ALA A 6 11.92 -1.33 0.58
N GLU A 7 12.34 -2.45 0.00
CA GLU A 7 13.72 -2.73 -0.35
C GLU A 7 13.82 -3.55 -1.63
N VAL A 8 15.01 -3.63 -2.23
CA VAL A 8 15.29 -4.52 -3.38
C VAL A 8 16.28 -5.59 -2.94
N VAL A 9 15.87 -6.86 -3.06
CA VAL A 9 16.70 -8.01 -2.68
C VAL A 9 16.76 -8.98 -3.86
N GLY A 10 17.96 -9.20 -4.41
CA GLY A 10 18.16 -10.18 -5.49
C GLY A 10 17.34 -9.89 -6.76
N GLY A 11 17.05 -8.62 -7.05
CA GLY A 11 16.23 -8.20 -8.18
C GLY A 11 14.71 -8.28 -7.94
N VAL A 12 14.27 -8.49 -6.69
CA VAL A 12 12.87 -8.45 -6.28
C VAL A 12 12.64 -7.21 -5.43
N GLY A 13 11.70 -6.35 -5.84
CA GLY A 13 11.21 -5.27 -5.02
C GLY A 13 10.28 -5.84 -3.93
N HIS A 14 10.67 -5.74 -2.67
CA HIS A 14 9.92 -6.29 -1.54
C HIS A 14 9.26 -5.17 -0.75
N ILE A 15 7.92 -5.19 -0.73
CA ILE A 15 7.08 -4.28 0.06
C ILE A 15 6.55 -5.06 1.27
N VAL A 16 6.74 -4.50 2.47
CA VAL A 16 6.16 -5.02 3.72
C VAL A 16 5.12 -4.03 4.23
N LEU A 17 3.87 -4.50 4.36
CA LEU A 17 2.82 -3.77 5.05
C LEU A 17 3.11 -3.81 6.56
N ASN A 18 3.49 -2.65 7.14
CA ASN A 18 4.01 -2.56 8.50
C ASN A 18 3.19 -1.64 9.42
N ARG A 19 1.91 -1.98 9.60
CA ARG A 19 1.03 -1.35 10.59
C ARG A 19 0.25 -2.39 11.42
N PRO A 20 0.96 -3.34 12.06
CA PRO A 20 0.37 -4.54 12.67
C PRO A 20 -0.64 -4.22 13.79
N GLU A 21 -0.45 -3.12 14.51
CA GLU A 21 -1.35 -2.65 15.57
C GLU A 21 -2.74 -2.27 15.05
N ALA A 22 -2.85 -1.93 13.76
CA ALA A 22 -4.10 -1.64 13.07
C ALA A 22 -4.51 -2.77 12.12
N LEU A 23 -3.94 -3.97 12.27
CA LEU A 23 -4.15 -5.11 11.37
C LEU A 23 -3.86 -4.76 9.90
N ASN A 24 -2.89 -3.85 9.68
CA ASN A 24 -2.55 -3.31 8.37
C ASN A 24 -3.76 -2.76 7.60
N SER A 25 -4.75 -2.15 8.28
CA SER A 25 -5.81 -1.45 7.54
C SER A 25 -5.20 -0.34 6.68
N LEU A 26 -5.66 -0.15 5.45
CA LEU A 26 -5.04 0.75 4.48
C LEU A 26 -5.34 2.21 4.82
N ASN A 27 -4.32 3.07 4.95
CA ASN A 27 -4.47 4.52 5.11
C ASN A 27 -3.69 5.28 4.02
N GLU A 28 -3.88 6.60 3.93
CA GLU A 28 -3.20 7.44 2.92
C GLU A 28 -1.67 7.27 2.95
N ALA A 29 -1.05 7.18 4.13
CA ALA A 29 0.39 7.00 4.25
C ALA A 29 0.87 5.65 3.67
N MET A 30 0.10 4.59 3.85
CA MET A 30 0.39 3.29 3.23
C MET A 30 0.21 3.33 1.72
N ILE A 31 -0.89 3.94 1.23
CA ILE A 31 -1.15 4.10 -0.21
C ILE A 31 0.03 4.82 -0.88
N HIS A 32 0.46 5.95 -0.33
CA HIS A 32 1.59 6.70 -0.86
C HIS A 32 2.92 5.94 -0.77
N GLY A 33 3.15 5.20 0.32
CA GLY A 33 4.35 4.38 0.48
C GLY A 33 4.45 3.26 -0.56
N ILE A 34 3.35 2.53 -0.78
CA ILE A 34 3.28 1.48 -1.81
C ILE A 34 3.47 2.10 -3.20
N ARG A 35 2.74 3.18 -3.51
CA ARG A 35 2.85 3.88 -4.80
C ARG A 35 4.28 4.35 -5.08
N ALA A 36 4.96 4.92 -4.08
CA ALA A 36 6.33 5.39 -4.23
C ALA A 36 7.31 4.25 -4.56
N ALA A 37 7.14 3.08 -3.93
CA ALA A 37 7.96 1.91 -4.23
C ALA A 37 7.70 1.39 -5.65
N LEU A 38 6.43 1.29 -6.05
CA LEU A 38 6.03 0.87 -7.40
C LEU A 38 6.54 1.85 -8.47
N ASP A 39 6.38 3.16 -8.27
CA ASP A 39 6.88 4.14 -9.22
C ASP A 39 8.41 4.08 -9.37
N ALA A 40 9.14 3.87 -8.26
CA ALA A 40 10.60 3.76 -8.28
C ALA A 40 11.08 2.52 -9.06
N TRP A 41 10.32 1.42 -9.02
CA TRP A 41 10.74 0.17 -9.63
C TRP A 41 10.13 -0.08 -11.01
N ARG A 42 9.17 0.74 -11.46
CA ARG A 42 8.42 0.51 -12.71
C ARG A 42 9.34 0.32 -13.91
N ASP A 43 10.29 1.23 -14.08
CA ASP A 43 11.20 1.28 -15.23
C ASP A 43 12.65 0.90 -14.87
N ASP A 44 12.87 0.39 -13.65
CA ASP A 44 14.19 -0.06 -13.19
C ASP A 44 14.45 -1.52 -13.63
N ASP A 45 15.27 -1.71 -14.67
CA ASP A 45 15.62 -3.03 -15.21
C ASP A 45 16.33 -3.96 -14.20
N THR A 46 16.83 -3.43 -13.07
CA THR A 46 17.42 -4.25 -12.00
C THR A 46 16.37 -4.94 -11.13
N VAL A 47 15.10 -4.48 -11.19
CA VAL A 47 13.95 -5.08 -10.48
C VAL A 47 13.09 -5.85 -11.47
N GLY A 48 13.09 -7.18 -11.35
CA GLY A 48 12.34 -8.08 -12.23
C GLY A 48 10.91 -8.39 -11.77
N SER A 49 10.61 -8.24 -10.48
CA SER A 49 9.29 -8.52 -9.90
C SER A 49 9.06 -7.76 -8.59
N VAL A 50 7.80 -7.73 -8.14
CA VAL A 50 7.39 -7.16 -6.86
C VAL A 50 6.78 -8.25 -5.98
N LEU A 51 7.23 -8.32 -4.73
CA LEU A 51 6.69 -9.15 -3.67
C LEU A 51 6.07 -8.26 -2.60
N VAL A 52 4.85 -8.56 -2.17
CA VAL A 52 4.17 -7.89 -1.07
C VAL A 52 3.85 -8.87 0.04
N THR A 53 4.30 -8.55 1.25
CA THR A 53 4.06 -9.35 2.45
C THR A 53 3.55 -8.47 3.61
N SER A 54 3.14 -9.12 4.69
CA SER A 54 2.74 -8.46 5.92
C SER A 54 3.79 -8.62 7.02
N SER A 55 4.00 -7.59 7.84
CA SER A 55 4.77 -7.73 9.09
C SER A 55 3.98 -8.45 10.20
N SER A 56 2.68 -8.70 9.98
CA SER A 56 1.76 -9.29 10.93
C SER A 56 1.32 -10.69 10.51
N ARG A 57 1.40 -11.65 11.43
CA ARG A 57 0.78 -12.98 11.26
C ARG A 57 -0.74 -12.98 11.43
N ARG A 58 -1.33 -11.87 11.87
CA ARG A 58 -2.77 -11.78 12.18
C ARG A 58 -3.60 -11.29 11.00
N ALA A 59 -3.00 -10.54 10.10
CA ALA A 59 -3.68 -9.94 8.96
C ALA A 59 -2.67 -9.54 7.89
N PHE A 60 -3.03 -9.74 6.63
CA PHE A 60 -2.31 -9.13 5.51
C PHE A 60 -2.63 -7.63 5.42
N CYS A 61 -3.90 -7.31 5.15
CA CYS A 61 -4.47 -5.97 5.12
C CYS A 61 -5.97 -6.08 5.44
N ALA A 62 -6.44 -5.45 6.51
CA ALA A 62 -7.82 -5.58 6.99
C ALA A 62 -8.78 -4.49 6.47
N GLY A 63 -8.70 -4.20 5.16
CA GLY A 63 -9.51 -3.18 4.48
C GLY A 63 -9.04 -1.75 4.75
N GLY A 64 -9.76 -0.76 4.20
CA GLY A 64 -9.43 0.66 4.40
C GLY A 64 -9.69 1.17 5.82
N ASP A 65 -8.99 2.22 6.22
CA ASP A 65 -9.16 2.90 7.51
C ASP A 65 -10.40 3.81 7.53
N ILE A 66 -11.57 3.20 7.28
CA ILE A 66 -12.86 3.88 7.13
C ILE A 66 -13.24 4.66 8.40
N LYS A 67 -12.77 4.23 9.57
CA LYS A 67 -13.00 4.94 10.84
C LYS A 67 -12.32 6.31 10.82
N ALA A 68 -11.07 6.38 10.37
CA ALA A 68 -10.35 7.64 10.24
C ALA A 68 -11.02 8.57 9.21
N ILE A 69 -11.41 8.03 8.05
CA ILE A 69 -12.10 8.79 7.00
C ILE A 69 -13.42 9.37 7.52
N ARG A 70 -14.25 8.53 8.16
CA ARG A 70 -15.53 8.97 8.74
C ARG A 70 -15.33 10.06 9.78
N GLN A 71 -14.31 9.94 10.63
CA GLN A 71 -14.05 10.93 11.68
C GLN A 71 -13.64 12.27 11.06
N ALA A 72 -12.74 12.28 10.08
CA ALA A 72 -12.34 13.48 9.36
C ALA A 72 -13.54 14.21 8.72
N VAL A 73 -14.45 13.46 8.09
CA VAL A 73 -15.70 14.02 7.52
C VAL A 73 -16.59 14.65 8.59
N ILE A 74 -16.72 14.03 9.76
CA ILE A 74 -17.49 14.58 10.89
C ILE A 74 -16.84 15.86 11.44
N ASP A 75 -15.50 15.90 11.47
CA ASP A 75 -14.72 17.03 11.94
C ASP A 75 -14.65 18.19 10.91
N GLY A 76 -15.28 18.02 9.75
CA GLY A 76 -15.49 19.06 8.75
C GLY A 76 -14.67 18.91 7.46
N ASP A 77 -13.75 17.95 7.38
CA ASP A 77 -13.02 17.62 6.15
C ASP A 77 -13.88 16.74 5.24
N ARG A 78 -14.77 17.38 4.49
CA ARG A 78 -15.65 16.70 3.53
C ARG A 78 -14.90 16.05 2.37
N ASP A 79 -13.65 16.47 2.12
CA ASP A 79 -12.83 15.97 1.02
C ASP A 79 -12.00 14.75 1.43
N ALA A 80 -11.98 14.37 2.72
CA ALA A 80 -11.26 13.18 3.22
C ALA A 80 -11.66 11.89 2.50
N GLY A 81 -12.96 11.67 2.29
CA GLY A 81 -13.46 10.50 1.56
C GLY A 81 -12.99 10.49 0.10
N PRO A 82 -13.36 11.49 -0.72
CA PRO A 82 -12.92 11.58 -2.11
C PRO A 82 -11.41 11.49 -2.30
N ARG A 83 -10.62 12.16 -1.44
CA ARG A 83 -9.16 12.12 -1.50
C ARG A 83 -8.61 10.72 -1.23
N TYR A 84 -9.08 10.05 -0.18
CA TYR A 84 -8.68 8.68 0.14
C TYR A 84 -9.02 7.72 -1.00
N PHE A 85 -10.28 7.70 -1.44
CA PHE A 85 -10.72 6.74 -2.46
C PHE A 85 -10.08 7.01 -3.81
N SER A 86 -9.87 8.27 -4.21
CA SER A 86 -9.14 8.58 -5.44
C SER A 86 -7.72 8.02 -5.39
N ALA A 87 -6.99 8.24 -4.29
CA ALA A 87 -5.63 7.72 -4.16
C ALA A 87 -5.58 6.19 -4.08
N GLU A 88 -6.56 5.56 -3.42
CA GLU A 88 -6.71 4.11 -3.34
C GLU A 88 -6.96 3.49 -4.72
N TYR A 89 -7.93 4.03 -5.47
CA TYR A 89 -8.24 3.54 -6.83
C TYR A 89 -7.09 3.79 -7.83
N ASP A 90 -6.36 4.90 -7.71
CA ASP A 90 -5.17 5.14 -8.51
C ASP A 90 -4.09 4.08 -8.24
N LEU A 91 -3.92 3.66 -6.98
CA LEU A 91 -2.99 2.60 -6.62
C LEU A 91 -3.45 1.23 -7.13
N ASP A 92 -4.74 0.92 -7.01
CA ASP A 92 -5.31 -0.34 -7.52
C ASP A 92 -5.10 -0.46 -9.03
N GLU A 93 -5.32 0.61 -9.79
CA GLU A 93 -5.08 0.64 -11.24
C GLU A 93 -3.59 0.44 -11.57
N ILE A 94 -2.69 1.05 -10.79
CA ILE A 94 -1.24 0.84 -10.93
C ILE A 94 -0.88 -0.62 -10.72
N ILE A 95 -1.41 -1.26 -9.68
CA ILE A 95 -1.16 -2.69 -9.39
C ILE A 95 -1.74 -3.57 -10.50
N ALA A 96 -2.97 -3.29 -10.94
CA ALA A 96 -3.65 -4.07 -11.97
C ALA A 96 -2.95 -4.01 -13.33
N THR A 97 -2.31 -2.89 -13.65
CA THR A 97 -1.65 -2.65 -14.93
C THR A 97 -0.13 -2.66 -14.83
N TYR A 98 0.42 -3.12 -13.70
CA TYR A 98 1.85 -3.04 -13.44
C TYR A 98 2.64 -3.88 -14.46
N PRO A 99 3.71 -3.34 -15.08
CA PRO A 99 4.38 -4.00 -16.20
C PRO A 99 5.24 -5.21 -15.80
N LYS A 100 5.37 -5.48 -14.50
CA LYS A 100 6.20 -6.54 -13.91
C LYS A 100 5.34 -7.45 -13.04
N PRO A 101 5.71 -8.74 -12.87
CA PRO A 101 4.98 -9.64 -11.99
C PRO A 101 4.83 -9.05 -10.58
N TYR A 102 3.60 -8.96 -10.10
CA TYR A 102 3.25 -8.50 -8.76
C TYR A 102 2.64 -9.67 -7.97
N VAL A 103 3.27 -10.05 -6.87
CA VAL A 103 2.87 -11.20 -6.05
C VAL A 103 2.57 -10.73 -4.64
N ALA A 104 1.34 -10.99 -4.17
CA ALA A 104 0.97 -10.80 -2.77
C ALA A 104 0.91 -12.16 -2.06
N VAL A 105 1.60 -12.29 -0.93
CA VAL A 105 1.53 -13.49 -0.07
C VAL A 105 0.49 -13.24 1.01
N ILE A 106 -0.67 -13.88 0.84
CA ILE A 106 -1.82 -13.75 1.74
C ILE A 106 -1.96 -15.08 2.48
N GLU A 107 -1.68 -15.07 3.78
CA GLU A 107 -1.83 -16.22 4.70
C GLU A 107 -3.12 -16.13 5.52
#